data_AF-A0A1V8T1A7-F1
#
_entry.id   AF-A0A1V8T1A7-F1
#
_cell.length_a   1.000
_cell.length_b   1.000
_cell.length_c   1.000
_cell.angle_alpha   90.00
_cell.angle_beta   90.00
_cell.angle_gamma   90.00
#
_symmetry.space_group_name_H-M   'P 1'
#
loop_
_entity.id
_entity.type
_entity.pdbx_description
1 polymer ?
#
loop_
_entity_poly.entity_id
_entity_poly.type
_entity_poly.pdbx_seq_one_letter_code
_entity_poly.pdbx_strand_id
1 'polypeptide(L)'
;MTSLKTAIAVASSSLALTGAGGIAALSLFDIPELQSQPASRSLPQIRWLFSRGSHFFPSLAFGSGTAFLYLAYDAVPAHLTAIQGLTHAIRGITSLGTPAGRAGGLMFAGLSAFGLGPMTSIMIPTNFRLIELSKAKGGSRSEASAKKAKAAGVKGQNALDSVDGRGQAGQFADLSGPQEETAERTSKAEDEEVRG
;
A
#
# COMPACT_ATOMS: atom_id res chain seq x y z
N MET A 1 23.34 -24.85 8.13
CA MET A 1 23.51 -23.43 7.74
C MET A 1 22.52 -23.11 6.64
N THR A 2 21.63 -22.14 6.83
CA THR A 2 20.72 -21.66 5.79
C THR A 2 21.51 -20.89 4.74
N SER A 3 21.36 -21.24 3.46
CA SER A 3 21.98 -20.47 2.37
C SER A 3 21.33 -19.10 2.26
N LEU A 4 22.07 -18.08 1.82
CA LEU A 4 21.53 -16.73 1.58
C LEU A 4 20.28 -16.76 0.69
N LYS A 5 20.27 -17.61 -0.35
CA LYS A 5 19.12 -17.80 -1.24
C LYS A 5 17.88 -18.31 -0.52
N THR A 6 18.08 -19.26 0.41
CA THR A 6 17.00 -19.78 1.26
C THR A 6 16.46 -18.69 2.17
N ALA A 7 17.33 -17.86 2.76
CA ALA A 7 16.90 -16.75 3.60
C ALA A 7 16.08 -15.72 2.82
N ILE A 8 16.52 -15.35 1.60
CA ILE A 8 15.79 -14.43 0.72
C ILE A 8 14.42 -15.02 0.36
N ALA A 9 14.34 -16.30 0.00
CA ALA A 9 13.08 -16.95 -0.35
C ALA A 9 12.08 -17.00 0.82
N VAL A 10 12.56 -17.28 2.04
CA VAL A 10 11.72 -17.27 3.24
C VAL A 10 11.24 -15.86 3.55
N ALA A 11 12.13 -14.87 3.51
CA ALA A 11 11.78 -13.48 3.78
C ALA A 11 10.79 -12.94 2.74
N SER A 12 11.03 -13.14 1.44
CA SER A 12 10.16 -12.66 0.37
C SER A 12 8.76 -13.27 0.44
N SER A 13 8.69 -14.58 0.73
CA SER A 13 7.42 -15.28 0.92
C SER A 13 6.66 -14.77 2.14
N SER A 14 7.38 -14.53 3.26
CA SER A 14 6.78 -13.99 4.48
C SER A 14 6.22 -12.58 4.27
N LEU A 15 6.96 -11.71 3.58
CA LEU A 15 6.51 -10.36 3.22
C LEU A 15 5.27 -10.41 2.30
N ALA A 16 5.29 -11.27 1.29
CA ALA A 16 4.17 -11.41 0.36
C ALA A 16 2.91 -11.95 1.06
N LEU A 17 3.04 -12.97 1.90
CA LEU A 17 1.92 -13.53 2.66
C LEU A 17 1.37 -12.53 3.68
N THR A 18 2.24 -11.77 4.35
CA THR A 18 1.82 -10.70 5.27
C THR A 18 1.04 -9.62 4.53
N GLY A 19 1.52 -9.19 3.37
CA GLY A 19 0.85 -8.18 2.54
C GLY A 19 -0.50 -8.67 2.02
N ALA A 20 -0.52 -9.85 1.39
CA ALA A 20 -1.73 -10.44 0.82
C ALA A 20 -2.76 -10.78 1.91
N GLY A 21 -2.32 -11.42 2.99
CA GLY A 21 -3.18 -11.76 4.13
C GLY A 21 -3.73 -10.52 4.84
N GLY A 22 -2.91 -9.48 4.99
CA GLY A 22 -3.36 -8.20 5.54
C GLY A 22 -4.42 -7.52 4.67
N ILE A 23 -4.21 -7.44 3.36
CA ILE A 23 -5.22 -6.87 2.43
C ILE A 23 -6.50 -7.71 2.43
N ALA A 24 -6.38 -9.03 2.43
CA ALA A 24 -7.53 -9.93 2.47
C ALA A 24 -8.32 -9.77 3.79
N ALA A 25 -7.65 -9.69 4.93
CA ALA A 25 -8.29 -9.46 6.22
C ALA A 25 -9.04 -8.11 6.25
N LEU A 26 -8.39 -7.05 5.77
CA LEU A 26 -9.02 -5.73 5.66
C LEU A 26 -10.27 -5.78 4.77
N SER A 27 -10.19 -6.49 3.65
CA SER A 27 -11.25 -6.51 2.64
C SER A 27 -12.43 -7.40 3.04
N LEU A 28 -12.19 -8.50 3.75
CA LEU A 28 -13.21 -9.48 4.11
C LEU A 28 -13.85 -9.22 5.47
N PHE A 29 -13.15 -8.53 6.39
CA PHE A 29 -13.64 -8.30 7.75
C PHE A 29 -13.74 -6.82 8.09
N ASP A 30 -12.62 -6.09 8.07
CA ASP A 30 -12.59 -4.71 8.58
C ASP A 30 -13.44 -3.76 7.74
N ILE A 31 -13.33 -3.78 6.41
CA ILE A 31 -14.11 -2.90 5.52
C ILE A 31 -15.61 -3.18 5.64
N PRO A 32 -16.11 -4.42 5.57
CA PRO A 32 -17.52 -4.71 5.83
C PRO A 32 -18.01 -4.24 7.20
N GLU A 33 -17.23 -4.45 8.26
CA GLU A 33 -17.58 -3.98 9.59
C GLU A 33 -17.66 -2.46 9.65
N LEU A 34 -16.68 -1.75 9.07
CA LEU A 34 -16.67 -0.30 8.97
C LEU A 34 -17.86 0.22 8.16
N GLN A 35 -18.21 -0.44 7.04
CA GLN A 35 -19.37 -0.07 6.22
C GLN A 35 -20.70 -0.23 6.94
N SER A 36 -20.79 -1.10 7.95
CA SER A 36 -21.99 -1.25 8.79
C SER A 36 -22.20 -0.09 9.78
N GLN A 37 -21.18 0.73 10.02
CA GLN A 37 -21.23 1.86 10.94
C GLN A 37 -21.69 3.15 10.23
N PRO A 38 -22.30 4.11 10.97
CA PRO A 38 -22.59 5.44 10.42
C PRO A 38 -21.35 6.11 9.84
N ALA A 39 -21.52 6.88 8.77
CA ALA A 39 -20.43 7.55 8.06
C ALA A 39 -19.54 8.42 8.98
N SER A 40 -20.13 9.05 10.00
CA SER A 40 -19.41 9.85 11.01
C SER A 40 -18.40 9.04 11.83
N ARG A 41 -18.56 7.72 11.91
CA ARG A 41 -17.67 6.82 12.63
C ARG A 41 -16.76 6.01 11.69
N SER A 42 -17.29 5.55 10.57
CA SER A 42 -16.56 4.68 9.64
C SER A 42 -15.52 5.44 8.82
N LEU A 43 -15.84 6.64 8.31
CA LEU A 43 -14.93 7.39 7.45
C LEU A 43 -13.62 7.81 8.15
N PRO A 44 -13.64 8.31 9.40
CA PRO A 44 -12.42 8.57 10.16
C PRO A 44 -11.55 7.32 10.34
N GLN A 45 -12.16 6.18 10.67
CA GLN A 45 -11.47 4.92 10.89
C GLN A 45 -10.84 4.38 9.61
N ILE A 46 -11.60 4.38 8.50
CA ILE A 46 -11.12 4.04 7.16
C ILE A 46 -9.91 4.91 6.81
N ARG A 47 -10.00 6.24 6.97
CA ARG A 47 -8.90 7.15 6.65
C ARG A 47 -7.65 6.86 7.49
N TRP A 48 -7.81 6.62 8.78
CA TRP A 48 -6.69 6.33 9.68
C TRP A 48 -6.01 5.00 9.34
N LEU A 49 -6.81 3.97 9.03
CA LEU A 49 -6.37 2.65 8.61
C LEU A 49 -5.60 2.71 7.27
N PHE A 50 -6.20 3.32 6.24
CA PHE A 50 -5.56 3.46 4.93
C PHE A 50 -4.33 4.37 4.95
N SER A 51 -4.28 5.40 5.80
CA SER A 51 -3.07 6.20 5.97
C SER A 51 -1.88 5.38 6.48
N ARG A 52 -2.11 4.37 7.33
CA ARG A 52 -1.07 3.42 7.76
C ARG A 52 -0.76 2.42 6.64
N GLY A 53 -1.80 1.86 6.04
CA GLY A 53 -1.68 0.90 4.96
C GLY A 53 -0.87 1.41 3.78
N SER A 54 -1.01 2.69 3.42
CA SER A 54 -0.30 3.31 2.29
C SER A 54 1.22 3.37 2.45
N HIS A 55 1.73 3.24 3.68
CA HIS A 55 3.17 3.16 3.96
C HIS A 55 3.65 1.72 4.15
N PHE A 56 2.75 0.82 4.53
CA PHE A 56 3.09 -0.56 4.85
C PHE A 56 3.05 -1.46 3.61
N PHE A 57 1.92 -1.47 2.89
CA PHE A 57 1.71 -2.40 1.77
C PHE A 57 2.64 -2.14 0.57
N PRO A 58 2.92 -0.89 0.16
CA PRO A 58 3.90 -0.66 -0.92
C PRO A 58 5.31 -1.15 -0.56
N SER A 59 5.74 -1.01 0.70
CA SER A 59 7.04 -1.52 1.14
C SER A 59 7.10 -3.05 1.13
N LEU A 60 6.03 -3.73 1.55
CA LEU A 60 5.94 -5.19 1.45
C LEU A 60 5.95 -5.66 -0.01
N ALA A 61 5.18 -4.98 -0.88
CA ALA A 61 5.10 -5.27 -2.30
C ALA A 61 6.47 -5.09 -2.98
N PHE A 62 7.14 -3.97 -2.73
CA PHE A 62 8.46 -3.69 -3.27
C PHE A 62 9.51 -4.69 -2.77
N GLY A 63 9.54 -4.96 -1.46
CA GLY A 63 10.50 -5.89 -0.86
C GLY A 63 10.33 -7.32 -1.35
N SER A 64 9.09 -7.84 -1.33
CA SER A 64 8.80 -9.20 -1.84
C SER A 64 8.99 -9.30 -3.35
N GLY A 65 8.50 -8.32 -4.11
CA GLY A 65 8.59 -8.29 -5.57
C GLY A 65 10.04 -8.30 -6.06
N THR A 66 10.87 -7.41 -5.52
CA THR A 66 12.29 -7.33 -5.88
C THR A 66 13.04 -8.62 -5.52
N ALA A 67 12.75 -9.19 -4.35
CA ALA A 67 13.38 -10.44 -3.92
C ALA A 67 12.97 -11.62 -4.82
N PHE A 68 11.69 -11.71 -5.22
CA PHE A 68 11.25 -12.75 -6.15
C PHE A 68 11.85 -12.59 -7.54
N LEU A 69 11.96 -11.37 -8.06
CA LEU A 69 12.64 -11.12 -9.33
C LEU A 69 14.13 -11.47 -9.27
N TYR A 70 14.80 -11.17 -8.16
CA TYR A 70 16.18 -11.61 -7.93
C TYR A 70 16.30 -13.14 -7.94
N LEU A 71 15.42 -13.85 -7.22
CA LEU A 71 15.40 -15.31 -7.19
C LEU A 71 15.06 -15.91 -8.57
N ALA A 72 14.20 -15.24 -9.34
CA ALA A 72 13.87 -15.64 -10.70
C ALA A 72 15.09 -15.55 -11.62
N TYR A 73 15.83 -14.43 -11.54
CA TYR A 73 17.08 -14.24 -12.26
C TYR A 73 18.12 -15.29 -11.89
N ASP A 74 18.31 -15.57 -10.60
CA ASP A 74 19.25 -16.59 -10.12
C ASP A 74 18.87 -18.02 -10.51
N ALA A 75 17.57 -18.28 -10.75
CA ALA A 75 17.08 -19.59 -11.20
C ALA A 75 17.28 -19.83 -12.71
N VAL A 76 17.60 -18.80 -13.49
CA VAL A 76 17.90 -18.93 -14.93
C VAL A 76 19.28 -19.58 -15.12
N PRO A 77 19.42 -20.58 -16.01
CA PRO A 77 20.72 -21.17 -16.31
C PRO A 77 21.75 -20.13 -16.78
N ALA A 78 22.92 -20.09 -16.13
CA ALA A 78 23.95 -19.05 -16.33
C ALA A 78 24.54 -18.96 -17.75
N HIS A 79 24.38 -20.01 -18.57
CA HIS A 79 24.85 -20.03 -19.96
C HIS A 79 23.91 -19.33 -20.94
N LEU A 80 22.71 -18.93 -20.49
CA LEU A 80 21.74 -18.24 -21.32
C LEU A 80 22.05 -16.74 -21.39
N THR A 81 21.87 -16.15 -22.57
CA THR A 81 21.82 -14.69 -22.72
C THR A 81 20.60 -14.10 -22.00
N ALA A 82 20.58 -12.79 -21.73
CA ALA A 82 19.46 -12.14 -21.07
C ALA A 82 18.10 -12.40 -21.77
N ILE A 83 18.07 -12.35 -23.11
CA ILE A 83 16.84 -12.59 -23.90
C ILE A 83 16.40 -14.06 -23.80
N GLN A 84 17.35 -14.99 -23.88
CA GLN A 84 17.06 -16.42 -23.74
C GLN A 84 16.60 -16.75 -22.31
N GLY A 85 17.20 -16.13 -21.30
CA GLY A 85 16.81 -16.25 -19.89
C GLY A 85 15.41 -15.74 -19.63
N LEU A 86 15.06 -14.56 -20.16
CA LEU A 86 13.71 -14.03 -20.10
C LEU A 86 12.71 -14.97 -20.79
N THR A 87 13.03 -15.44 -22.00
CA THR A 87 12.18 -16.41 -22.73
C THR A 87 12.01 -17.71 -21.96
N HIS A 88 13.07 -18.19 -21.31
CA HIS A 88 13.07 -19.38 -20.47
C HIS A 88 12.14 -19.21 -19.27
N ALA A 89 12.20 -18.07 -18.57
CA ALA A 89 11.31 -17.76 -17.46
C ALA A 89 9.84 -17.61 -17.91
N ILE A 90 9.57 -16.89 -19.01
CA ILE A 90 8.21 -16.71 -19.55
C ILE A 90 7.58 -18.06 -19.92
N ARG A 91 8.29 -18.90 -20.68
CA ARG A 91 7.82 -20.25 -21.04
C ARG A 91 7.66 -21.15 -19.81
N GLY A 92 8.45 -20.90 -18.79
CA GLY A 92 8.42 -21.61 -17.52
C GLY A 92 7.14 -21.40 -16.70
N ILE A 93 6.41 -20.28 -16.87
CA ILE A 93 5.24 -19.95 -16.04
C ILE A 93 4.22 -21.10 -15.98
N THR A 94 4.04 -21.83 -17.09
CA THR A 94 3.08 -22.94 -17.19
C THR A 94 3.68 -24.32 -16.89
N SER A 95 5.00 -24.41 -16.67
CA SER A 95 5.75 -25.66 -16.58
C SER A 95 6.24 -25.94 -15.15
N LEU A 96 5.32 -25.93 -14.18
CA LEU A 96 5.60 -26.15 -12.76
C LEU A 96 6.40 -27.45 -12.51
N GLY A 97 7.33 -27.43 -11.56
CA GLY A 97 8.19 -28.57 -11.23
C GLY A 97 9.46 -28.72 -12.08
N THR A 98 9.63 -27.91 -13.12
CA THR A 98 10.86 -27.88 -13.94
C THR A 98 11.80 -26.72 -13.53
N PRO A 99 13.09 -26.72 -13.91
CA PRO A 99 13.97 -25.57 -13.72
C PRO A 99 13.42 -24.28 -14.35
N ALA A 100 12.86 -24.38 -15.56
CA ALA A 100 12.15 -23.28 -16.20
C ALA A 100 10.93 -22.83 -15.38
N GLY A 101 10.17 -23.81 -14.87
CA GLY A 101 9.05 -23.61 -13.94
C GLY A 101 9.39 -22.80 -12.71
N ARG A 102 10.56 -23.08 -12.11
CA ARG A 102 11.05 -22.34 -10.94
C ARG A 102 11.32 -20.88 -11.27
N ALA A 103 12.06 -20.61 -12.35
CA ALA A 103 12.34 -19.23 -12.79
C ALA A 103 11.04 -18.49 -13.15
N GLY A 104 10.14 -19.14 -13.89
CA GLY A 104 8.86 -18.57 -14.31
C GLY A 104 7.92 -18.27 -13.15
N GLY A 105 7.78 -19.19 -12.19
CA GLY A 105 6.94 -18.99 -11.00
C GLY A 105 7.42 -17.85 -10.11
N LEU A 106 8.74 -17.74 -9.90
CA LEU A 106 9.34 -16.64 -9.14
C LEU A 106 9.16 -15.30 -9.87
N MET A 107 9.35 -15.28 -11.19
CA MET A 107 9.12 -14.08 -12.00
C MET A 107 7.66 -13.64 -11.91
N PHE A 108 6.73 -14.58 -12.06
CA PHE A 108 5.30 -14.31 -11.96
C PHE A 108 4.94 -13.76 -10.57
N ALA A 109 5.41 -14.39 -9.49
CA ALA A 109 5.21 -13.90 -8.12
C ALA A 109 5.74 -12.47 -7.93
N GLY A 110 6.93 -12.17 -8.47
CA GLY A 110 7.53 -10.84 -8.41
C GLY A 110 6.69 -9.79 -9.14
N LEU A 111 6.23 -10.10 -10.35
CA LEU A 111 5.37 -9.21 -11.14
C LEU A 111 3.99 -9.02 -10.48
N SER A 112 3.40 -10.08 -9.91
CA SER A 112 2.14 -10.00 -9.18
C SER A 112 2.25 -9.08 -7.95
N ALA A 113 3.37 -9.09 -7.23
CA ALA A 113 3.59 -8.19 -6.10
C ALA A 113 3.52 -6.71 -6.55
N PHE A 114 4.04 -6.37 -7.74
CA PHE A 114 3.96 -5.02 -8.29
C PHE A 114 2.59 -4.65 -8.89
N GLY A 115 1.67 -5.62 -9.02
CA GLY A 115 0.30 -5.38 -9.50
C GLY A 115 -0.51 -4.37 -8.66
N LEU A 116 -0.10 -4.12 -7.41
CA LEU A 116 -0.65 -3.07 -6.56
C LEU A 116 -0.49 -1.66 -7.15
N GLY A 117 0.60 -1.42 -7.88
CA GLY A 117 0.93 -0.10 -8.43
C GLY A 117 -0.14 0.42 -9.40
N PRO A 118 -0.43 -0.30 -10.49
CA PRO A 118 -1.47 0.09 -11.45
C PRO A 118 -2.84 0.33 -10.80
N MET A 119 -3.28 -0.54 -9.89
CA MET A 119 -4.55 -0.37 -9.20
C MET A 119 -4.58 0.90 -8.35
N THR A 120 -3.49 1.16 -7.62
CA THR A 120 -3.38 2.38 -6.81
C THR A 120 -3.33 3.63 -7.69
N SER A 121 -2.70 3.57 -8.85
CA SER A 121 -2.55 4.72 -9.76
C SER A 121 -3.87 5.30 -10.24
N ILE A 122 -4.89 4.44 -10.42
CA ILE A 122 -6.25 4.84 -10.79
C ILE A 122 -6.91 5.65 -9.66
N MET A 123 -6.55 5.37 -8.41
CA MET A 123 -7.15 6.01 -7.23
C MET A 123 -6.44 7.30 -6.81
N ILE A 124 -5.20 7.54 -7.26
CA ILE A 124 -4.35 8.66 -6.82
C ILE A 124 -5.05 10.03 -7.01
N PRO A 125 -5.59 10.38 -8.20
CA PRO A 125 -6.12 11.72 -8.44
C PRO A 125 -7.27 12.07 -7.48
N THR A 126 -8.26 11.18 -7.38
CA THR A 126 -9.43 11.37 -6.51
C THR A 126 -9.02 11.41 -5.03
N ASN A 127 -8.14 10.51 -4.61
CA ASN A 127 -7.65 10.48 -3.22
C ASN A 127 -6.87 11.75 -2.86
N PHE A 128 -6.04 12.26 -3.76
CA PHE A 128 -5.26 13.47 -3.52
C PHE A 128 -6.18 14.68 -3.38
N ARG A 129 -7.19 14.80 -4.23
CA ARG A 129 -8.19 15.86 -4.13
C ARG A 129 -8.96 15.81 -2.80
N LEU A 130 -9.39 14.62 -2.39
CA LEU A 130 -10.06 14.40 -1.09
C LEU A 130 -9.18 14.78 0.10
N ILE A 131 -7.89 14.44 0.04
CA ILE A 131 -6.93 14.80 1.09
C ILE A 131 -6.79 16.32 1.19
N GLU A 132 -6.63 17.01 0.07
CA GLU A 132 -6.48 18.47 0.03
C GLU A 132 -7.72 19.19 0.54
N LEU A 133 -8.90 18.80 0.06
CA LEU A 133 -10.16 19.37 0.53
C LEU A 133 -10.32 19.15 2.05
N SER A 134 -10.06 17.93 2.51
CA SER A 134 -10.14 17.63 3.94
C SER A 134 -9.14 18.46 4.76
N LYS A 135 -7.91 18.62 4.28
CA LYS A 135 -6.87 19.42 4.93
C LYS A 135 -7.22 20.91 4.97
N ALA A 136 -7.82 21.44 3.91
CA ALA A 136 -8.32 22.81 3.86
C ALA A 136 -9.39 23.06 4.94
N LYS A 137 -10.25 22.07 5.19
CA LYS A 137 -11.29 22.09 6.24
C LYS A 137 -10.78 21.75 7.65
N GLY A 138 -9.47 21.66 7.85
CA GLY A 138 -8.86 21.35 9.15
C GLY A 138 -8.82 19.86 9.53
N GLY A 139 -8.98 18.98 8.54
CA GLY A 139 -8.84 17.54 8.69
C GLY A 139 -7.39 17.08 8.82
N SER A 140 -7.17 16.04 9.60
CA SER A 140 -5.92 15.34 9.82
C SER A 140 -6.19 13.86 9.93
N ARG A 141 -5.14 13.04 9.82
CA ARG A 141 -5.27 11.59 9.86
C ARG A 141 -5.57 11.03 11.24
N SER A 142 -5.22 11.77 12.30
CA SER A 142 -5.31 11.33 13.69
C SER A 142 -5.50 12.51 14.65
N GLU A 143 -5.95 12.22 15.87
CA GLU A 143 -6.13 13.25 16.90
C GLU A 143 -4.82 13.95 17.27
N ALA A 144 -3.72 13.21 17.42
CA ALA A 144 -2.41 13.78 17.74
C ALA A 144 -1.93 14.71 16.61
N SER A 145 -2.19 14.34 15.35
CA SER A 145 -1.87 15.20 14.21
C SER A 145 -2.75 16.45 14.19
N ALA A 146 -4.04 16.33 14.52
CA ALA A 146 -4.95 17.46 14.63
C ALA A 146 -4.52 18.44 15.73
N LYS A 147 -4.15 17.93 16.92
CA LYS A 147 -3.62 18.73 18.03
C LYS A 147 -2.35 19.48 17.64
N LYS A 148 -1.41 18.80 16.97
CA LYS A 148 -0.15 19.40 16.48
C LYS A 148 -0.40 20.48 15.43
N ALA A 149 -1.28 20.22 14.47
CA ALA A 149 -1.66 21.20 13.45
C ALA A 149 -2.32 22.44 14.07
N LYS A 150 -3.22 22.24 15.03
CA LYS A 150 -3.88 23.34 15.78
C LYS A 150 -2.87 24.16 16.57
N ALA A 151 -1.93 23.52 17.26
CA ALA A 151 -0.89 24.21 18.02
C ALA A 151 0.07 25.01 17.13
N ALA A 152 0.34 24.53 15.91
CA ALA A 152 1.19 25.20 14.94
C ALA A 152 0.47 26.24 14.07
N GLY A 153 -0.86 26.36 14.18
CA GLY A 153 -1.66 27.26 13.34
C GLY A 153 -1.67 26.89 11.85
N VAL A 154 -1.33 25.64 11.50
CA VAL A 154 -1.23 25.18 10.10
C VAL A 154 -2.62 24.81 9.58
N LYS A 155 -3.11 25.53 8.57
CA LYS A 155 -4.31 25.17 7.78
C LYS A 155 -3.91 24.92 6.33
N GLY A 156 -4.42 23.82 5.74
CA GLY A 156 -4.12 23.42 4.37
C GLY A 156 -2.73 22.81 4.22
N GLN A 157 -2.69 21.59 3.69
CA GLN A 157 -1.48 20.94 3.18
C GLN A 157 -1.83 20.33 1.84
N ASN A 158 -0.89 20.33 0.91
CA ASN A 158 -1.04 19.58 -0.34
C ASN A 158 -1.11 18.06 -0.03
N ALA A 159 -1.63 17.29 -0.97
CA ALA A 159 -1.77 15.85 -0.78
C ALA A 159 -0.44 15.14 -0.49
N LEU A 160 0.65 15.56 -1.17
CA LEU A 160 1.98 14.95 -1.04
C LEU A 160 2.56 15.10 0.37
N ASP A 161 2.53 16.31 0.93
CA ASP A 161 3.00 16.59 2.30
C ASP A 161 2.15 15.82 3.33
N SER A 162 0.86 15.61 3.05
CA SER A 162 0.00 14.80 3.90
C SER A 162 0.34 13.31 3.81
N VAL A 163 0.64 12.80 2.61
CA VAL A 163 1.09 11.40 2.41
C VAL A 163 2.43 11.19 3.11
N ASP A 164 3.40 12.08 2.90
CA ASP A 164 4.72 12.06 3.56
C ASP A 164 4.64 12.24 5.10
N GLY A 165 3.47 12.59 5.63
CA GLY A 165 3.26 12.83 7.06
C GLY A 165 3.97 14.07 7.60
N ARG A 166 4.31 15.04 6.74
CA ARG A 166 5.04 16.25 7.14
C ARG A 166 4.21 17.09 8.09
N GLY A 167 4.81 17.45 9.23
CA GLY A 167 4.13 18.21 10.28
C GLY A 167 3.09 17.42 11.08
N GLN A 168 2.91 16.12 10.83
CA GLN A 168 1.94 15.27 11.51
C GLN A 168 2.57 14.46 12.66
N ALA A 169 1.77 13.70 13.40
CA ALA A 169 2.26 12.73 14.39
C ALA A 169 2.87 11.51 13.68
N GLY A 170 3.77 10.77 14.34
CA GLY A 170 4.51 9.66 13.70
C GLY A 170 3.60 8.52 13.23
N GLN A 171 3.76 8.08 11.97
CA GLN A 171 2.87 7.09 11.32
C GLN A 171 2.72 5.77 12.11
N PHE A 172 3.82 5.31 12.73
CA PHE A 172 3.88 4.05 13.49
C PHE A 172 3.90 4.26 15.01
N ALA A 173 4.13 5.50 15.47
CA ALA A 173 4.25 5.84 16.89
C ALA A 173 2.99 6.50 17.47
N ASP A 174 2.08 6.95 16.61
CA ASP A 174 0.83 7.57 17.02
C ASP A 174 -0.16 6.52 17.52
N LEU A 175 -0.61 6.66 18.77
CA LEU A 175 -1.59 5.79 19.42
C LEU A 175 -2.94 6.48 19.65
N SER A 176 -3.12 7.70 19.15
CA SER A 176 -4.26 8.58 19.46
C SER A 176 -5.53 8.30 18.64
N GLY A 177 -5.53 7.28 17.78
CA GLY A 177 -6.71 6.93 16.97
C GLY A 177 -7.02 7.94 15.84
N PRO A 178 -8.16 7.77 15.15
CA PRO A 178 -8.61 8.64 14.07
C PRO A 178 -9.10 10.00 14.58
N GLN A 179 -8.94 11.07 13.79
CA GLN A 179 -9.67 12.32 14.06
C GLN A 179 -11.13 12.16 13.64
N GLU A 180 -12.07 12.36 14.57
CA GLU A 180 -13.49 12.16 14.34
C GLU A 180 -14.10 13.14 13.32
N GLU A 181 -13.88 14.45 13.46
CA GLU A 181 -14.45 15.46 12.56
C GLU A 181 -13.45 16.53 12.14
N THR A 182 -13.64 17.07 10.93
CA THR A 182 -12.95 18.27 10.44
C THR A 182 -13.45 19.52 11.18
N ALA A 183 -12.66 20.59 11.16
CA ALA A 183 -13.06 21.85 11.81
C ALA A 183 -14.24 22.52 11.07
N GLU A 184 -14.34 22.29 9.77
CA GLU A 184 -15.36 22.85 8.89
C GLU A 184 -16.03 21.73 8.09
N ARG A 185 -17.35 21.81 7.85
CA ARG A 185 -18.08 20.84 7.02
C ARG A 185 -17.92 21.16 5.53
N THR A 186 -18.05 20.13 4.69
CA THR A 186 -18.14 20.28 3.24
C THR A 186 -19.57 20.68 2.83
N SER A 187 -19.66 21.35 1.68
CA SER A 187 -20.90 21.69 0.99
C SER A 187 -21.26 20.59 -0.02
N LYS A 188 -22.54 20.55 -0.45
CA LYS A 188 -22.99 19.60 -1.48
C LYS A 188 -22.19 19.70 -2.79
N ALA A 189 -21.81 20.91 -3.19
CA ALA A 189 -21.01 21.12 -4.40
C ALA A 189 -19.60 20.52 -4.25
N GLU A 190 -18.97 20.68 -3.08
CA GLU A 190 -17.67 20.07 -2.78
C GLU A 190 -17.76 18.53 -2.73
N ASP A 191 -18.87 17.97 -2.22
CA ASP A 191 -19.10 16.52 -2.20
C ASP A 191 -19.36 15.95 -3.61
N GLU A 192 -20.02 16.71 -4.51
CA GLU A 192 -20.23 16.33 -5.91
C GLU A 192 -18.95 16.39 -6.73
N GLU A 193 -18.10 17.39 -6.49
CA GLU A 193 -16.80 17.55 -7.18
C GLU A 193 -15.90 16.30 -7.03
N VAL A 194 -15.94 15.66 -5.86
CA VAL A 194 -15.05 14.54 -5.52
C VAL A 194 -15.64 13.16 -5.78
N ARG A 195 -16.90 13.07 -6.23
CA ARG A 195 -17.57 11.77 -6.46
C ARG A 195 -17.11 11.04 -7.71
N GLY A 196 -16.54 11.76 -8.69
CA GLY A 196 -16.12 11.19 -9.97
C GLY A 196 -17.30 10.93 -10.91
#